data_AF-A0A6B9YVK4-F1
#
_entry.id   AF-A0A6B9YVK4-F1
#
_cell.length_a   1.000
_cell.length_b   1.000
_cell.length_c   1.000
_cell.angle_alpha   90.00
_cell.angle_beta   90.00
_cell.angle_gamma   90.00
#
_symmetry.space_group_name_H-M   'P 1'
#
loop_
_entity.id
_entity.type
_entity.pdbx_description
1 polymer ?
#
loop_
_entity_poly.entity_id
_entity_poly.type
_entity_poly.pdbx_seq_one_letter_code
_entity_poly.pdbx_strand_id
1 'polypeptide(L)'
;MLGAQINNSSAWPSTLPAVWTTMAELGANTVEAPVYWETLEPEEGHFDFSQVDALLTGARAHRLHLVLLWFGTWKNGSPGYAPHWVKSDPQRFPLVRKPDGEPVFSLSPFGKETLAADIRAFTALMKHIKSADPDHIVLMVQVENETGVWGSMRDNGKEANVAFAAPVPAAVLNSMGMHDSKGTWAEVFKADADEFFCAWSIARYVEAVTAAGKAVLPLPMYVNAALRDPLQPSAPLTYESGGPTYDVLALWHATAPSLDALAPDIYLPDYAKYTAVLDQYAFSWNALFIPEMGNRADYARYFSSALGHGAFGFSPFGMDATGYSSFPLGAKRLDEQTLAPFAWNYAVAGPLQRELATWLRDDRVRGVAEDPAHHTAEVKLPGSAGKPAHWQSTVSFGLPAFGMGTAAPGNKAPEGEALIVSLGPDEFLVTGRQCRVDFNPTGTASNRHRMWDIVEEGSYQGGQWVRTRLWNGDQTDYGLNFGKEAIWLRVRLQTF
;
A
#
# COMPACT_ATOMS: atom_id res chain seq x y z
N MET A 1 4.18 -5.16 -7.54
CA MET A 1 3.47 -6.31 -6.95
C MET A 1 2.01 -6.18 -7.29
N LEU A 2 1.46 -7.19 -7.98
CA LEU A 2 0.02 -7.32 -8.21
C LEU A 2 -0.47 -8.23 -7.08
N GLY A 3 -0.69 -7.62 -5.93
CA GLY A 3 -0.82 -8.28 -4.64
C GLY A 3 -2.25 -8.71 -4.34
N ALA A 4 -2.43 -9.51 -3.32
CA ALA A 4 -3.70 -9.69 -2.66
C ALA A 4 -3.45 -10.22 -1.26
N GLN A 5 -4.14 -9.65 -0.28
CA GLN A 5 -4.03 -10.09 1.10
C GLN A 5 -5.18 -11.03 1.46
N ILE A 6 -4.83 -12.11 2.15
CA ILE A 6 -5.81 -13.06 2.67
C ILE A 6 -6.42 -12.54 3.98
N ASN A 7 -7.64 -12.97 4.28
CA ASN A 7 -8.30 -12.68 5.55
C ASN A 7 -7.44 -13.15 6.74
N ASN A 8 -7.64 -12.49 7.88
CA ASN A 8 -6.81 -12.64 9.08
C ASN A 8 -6.74 -14.07 9.64
N SER A 9 -7.66 -14.97 9.26
CA SER A 9 -7.72 -16.36 9.74
C SER A 9 -7.59 -17.39 8.61
N SER A 10 -6.86 -17.05 7.55
CA SER A 10 -6.80 -17.85 6.32
C SER A 10 -5.45 -18.54 6.07
N ALA A 11 -4.42 -18.23 6.85
CA ALA A 11 -3.08 -18.79 6.65
C ALA A 11 -2.91 -20.22 7.21
N TRP A 12 -3.96 -21.06 7.16
CA TRP A 12 -3.93 -22.45 7.66
C TRP A 12 -3.87 -23.45 6.51
N PRO A 13 -3.17 -24.58 6.64
CA PRO A 13 -3.12 -25.61 5.60
C PRO A 13 -4.51 -26.04 5.08
N SER A 14 -5.53 -26.02 5.92
CA SER A 14 -6.92 -26.34 5.56
C SER A 14 -7.62 -25.29 4.70
N THR A 15 -7.23 -24.02 4.79
CA THR A 15 -7.86 -22.89 4.07
C THR A 15 -7.05 -22.45 2.83
N LEU A 16 -5.74 -22.72 2.80
CA LEU A 16 -4.86 -22.36 1.68
C LEU A 16 -5.33 -22.83 0.30
N PRO A 17 -5.95 -24.01 0.09
CA PRO A 17 -6.45 -24.39 -1.23
C PRO A 17 -7.47 -23.38 -1.83
N ALA A 18 -8.33 -22.79 -0.99
CA ALA A 18 -9.28 -21.76 -1.41
C ALA A 18 -8.55 -20.45 -1.76
N VAL A 19 -7.54 -20.07 -0.99
CA VAL A 19 -6.67 -18.92 -1.28
C VAL A 19 -6.06 -19.06 -2.67
N TRP A 20 -5.41 -20.18 -2.98
CA TRP A 20 -4.72 -20.37 -4.25
C TRP A 20 -5.64 -20.31 -5.46
N THR A 21 -6.87 -20.81 -5.29
CA THR A 21 -7.92 -20.72 -6.32
C THR A 21 -8.27 -19.26 -6.60
N THR A 22 -8.54 -18.48 -5.54
CA THR A 22 -8.85 -17.05 -5.68
C THR A 22 -7.68 -16.25 -6.28
N MET A 23 -6.44 -16.55 -5.91
CA MET A 23 -5.26 -15.86 -6.49
C MET A 23 -5.12 -16.11 -8.00
N ALA A 24 -5.41 -17.34 -8.44
CA ALA A 24 -5.39 -17.68 -9.85
C ALA A 24 -6.50 -16.96 -10.64
N GLU A 25 -7.71 -16.90 -10.08
CA GLU A 25 -8.84 -16.16 -10.66
C GLU A 25 -8.58 -14.65 -10.75
N LEU A 26 -7.93 -14.09 -9.73
CA LEU A 26 -7.56 -12.68 -9.68
C LEU A 26 -6.40 -12.34 -10.63
N GLY A 27 -5.56 -13.32 -10.98
CA GLY A 27 -4.32 -13.08 -11.71
C GLY A 27 -3.24 -12.40 -10.87
N ALA A 28 -3.27 -12.58 -9.54
CA ALA A 28 -2.27 -12.04 -8.63
C ALA A 28 -0.91 -12.73 -8.86
N ASN A 29 0.17 -12.00 -8.56
CA ASN A 29 1.54 -12.56 -8.58
C ASN A 29 2.18 -12.65 -7.19
N THR A 30 1.56 -12.03 -6.18
CA THR A 30 2.08 -11.96 -4.81
C THR A 30 0.91 -12.10 -3.84
N VAL A 31 1.08 -12.91 -2.79
CA VAL A 31 0.09 -13.09 -1.73
C VAL A 31 0.64 -12.53 -0.44
N GLU A 32 -0.16 -11.73 0.26
CA GLU A 32 0.15 -11.30 1.61
C GLU A 32 -0.53 -12.22 2.61
N ALA A 33 0.26 -12.87 3.46
CA ALA A 33 -0.22 -13.92 4.36
C ALA A 33 0.34 -13.74 5.76
N PRO A 34 -0.51 -13.78 6.81
CA PRO A 34 -0.04 -13.66 8.18
C PRO A 34 0.73 -14.88 8.64
N VAL A 35 1.76 -14.61 9.44
CA VAL A 35 2.45 -15.57 10.30
C VAL A 35 2.10 -15.19 11.73
N TYR A 36 1.43 -16.10 12.44
CA TYR A 36 0.90 -15.82 13.77
C TYR A 36 1.94 -16.20 14.83
N TRP A 37 2.31 -15.27 15.71
CA TRP A 37 3.23 -15.60 16.80
C TRP A 37 2.66 -16.73 17.69
N GLU A 38 1.37 -16.71 17.99
CA GLU A 38 0.72 -17.72 18.84
C GLU A 38 0.81 -19.16 18.34
N THR A 39 0.93 -19.38 17.03
CA THR A 39 1.13 -20.73 16.48
C THR A 39 2.56 -21.01 16.09
N LEU A 40 3.35 -19.97 15.83
CA LEU A 40 4.78 -20.11 15.57
C LEU A 40 5.55 -20.48 16.84
N GLU A 41 5.14 -19.97 18.01
CA GLU A 41 5.74 -20.27 19.32
C GLU A 41 4.65 -20.54 20.39
N PRO A 42 3.89 -21.64 20.27
CA PRO A 42 2.75 -21.94 21.14
C PRO A 42 3.16 -22.13 22.61
N GLU A 43 4.37 -22.64 22.84
CA GLU A 43 5.04 -22.70 24.14
C GLU A 43 6.37 -21.96 24.04
N GLU A 44 6.74 -21.20 25.08
CA GLU A 44 7.96 -20.38 25.05
C GLU A 44 9.19 -21.24 24.70
N GLY A 45 9.93 -20.82 23.67
CA GLY A 45 11.12 -21.50 23.15
C GLY A 45 10.85 -22.72 22.25
N HIS A 46 9.59 -23.11 22.02
CA HIS A 46 9.22 -24.25 21.18
C HIS A 46 8.54 -23.75 19.90
N PHE A 47 9.27 -23.81 18.78
CA PHE A 47 8.81 -23.26 17.51
C PHE A 47 8.16 -24.32 16.61
N ASP A 48 7.04 -23.95 15.97
CA ASP A 48 6.36 -24.72 14.92
C ASP A 48 6.28 -23.88 13.63
N PHE A 49 7.01 -24.31 12.60
CA PHE A 49 7.07 -23.64 11.31
C PHE A 49 6.16 -24.26 10.24
N SER A 50 5.32 -25.23 10.60
CA SER A 50 4.46 -25.96 9.65
C SER A 50 3.54 -25.04 8.83
N GLN A 51 3.05 -23.95 9.45
CA GLN A 51 2.28 -22.92 8.77
C GLN A 51 3.09 -22.23 7.66
N VAL A 52 4.32 -21.80 7.98
CA VAL A 52 5.22 -21.11 7.07
C VAL A 52 5.62 -22.03 5.92
N ASP A 53 5.92 -23.30 6.23
CA ASP A 53 6.25 -24.32 5.22
C ASP A 53 5.09 -24.59 4.26
N ALA A 54 3.85 -24.60 4.75
CA ALA A 54 2.67 -24.74 3.93
C ALA A 54 2.48 -23.55 2.97
N LEU A 55 2.73 -22.32 3.45
CA LEU A 55 2.72 -21.11 2.62
C LEU A 55 3.80 -21.17 1.53
N LEU A 56 5.05 -21.47 1.89
CA LEU A 56 6.17 -21.59 0.93
C LEU A 56 5.90 -22.66 -0.13
N THR A 57 5.41 -23.82 0.30
CA THR A 57 5.09 -24.95 -0.61
C THR A 57 3.96 -24.57 -1.56
N GLY A 58 2.89 -23.98 -1.06
CA GLY A 58 1.75 -23.53 -1.87
C GLY A 58 2.15 -22.45 -2.87
N ALA A 59 2.84 -21.41 -2.40
CA ALA A 59 3.31 -20.33 -3.28
C ALA A 59 4.23 -20.85 -4.40
N ARG A 60 5.16 -21.76 -4.08
CA ARG A 60 6.01 -22.43 -5.09
C ARG A 60 5.18 -23.19 -6.14
N ALA A 61 4.23 -24.00 -5.68
CA ALA A 61 3.39 -24.82 -6.57
C ALA A 61 2.52 -23.96 -7.51
N HIS A 62 2.08 -22.80 -7.04
CA HIS A 62 1.24 -21.88 -7.80
C HIS A 62 2.02 -20.78 -8.54
N ARG A 63 3.36 -20.76 -8.43
CA ARG A 63 4.25 -19.73 -9.02
C ARG A 63 3.91 -18.31 -8.52
N LEU A 64 3.59 -18.22 -7.25
CA LEU A 64 3.33 -16.96 -6.54
C LEU A 64 4.52 -16.57 -5.69
N HIS A 65 4.63 -15.29 -5.43
CA HIS A 65 5.48 -14.74 -4.38
C HIS A 65 4.70 -14.51 -3.08
N LEU A 66 5.42 -14.31 -1.98
CA LEU A 66 4.84 -14.02 -0.67
C LEU A 66 5.33 -12.69 -0.11
N VAL A 67 4.43 -11.99 0.57
CA VAL A 67 4.75 -11.04 1.64
C VAL A 67 4.24 -11.67 2.93
N LEU A 68 5.11 -11.86 3.91
CA LEU A 68 4.71 -12.44 5.19
C LEU A 68 4.36 -11.33 6.18
N LEU A 69 3.22 -11.44 6.86
CA LEU A 69 2.76 -10.44 7.82
C LEU A 69 3.03 -10.95 9.24
N TRP A 70 4.02 -10.37 9.93
CA TRP A 70 4.32 -10.76 11.30
C TRP A 70 3.24 -10.22 12.25
N PHE A 71 2.32 -11.09 12.67
CA PHE A 71 1.32 -10.74 13.69
C PHE A 71 1.90 -11.07 15.07
N GLY A 72 2.78 -10.18 15.55
CA GLY A 72 3.53 -10.29 16.79
C GLY A 72 2.90 -9.56 17.96
N THR A 73 3.61 -8.54 18.46
CA THR A 73 3.19 -7.71 19.60
C THR A 73 1.93 -6.90 19.29
N TRP A 74 1.82 -6.35 18.08
CA TRP A 74 0.63 -5.59 17.68
C TRP A 74 -0.02 -6.16 16.41
N LYS A 75 -1.32 -6.43 16.55
CA LYS A 75 -2.27 -6.59 15.46
C LYS A 75 -3.48 -5.69 15.78
N ASN A 76 -3.66 -4.62 15.02
CA ASN A 76 -4.69 -3.59 15.25
C ASN A 76 -4.62 -3.06 16.69
N GLY A 77 -3.40 -2.71 17.10
CA GLY A 77 -3.09 -2.18 18.43
C GLY A 77 -3.16 -3.18 19.58
N SER A 78 -3.51 -4.43 19.33
CA SER A 78 -3.74 -5.45 20.36
C SER A 78 -2.76 -6.62 20.27
N PRO A 79 -2.49 -7.34 21.38
CA PRO A 79 -1.69 -8.56 21.38
C PRO A 79 -2.51 -9.81 21.02
N GLY A 80 -3.54 -9.66 20.18
CA GLY A 80 -4.50 -10.73 19.90
C GLY A 80 -3.85 -12.02 19.37
N TYR A 81 -2.79 -11.88 18.57
CA TYR A 81 -2.02 -12.98 17.97
C TYR A 81 -0.73 -13.32 18.71
N ALA A 82 -0.43 -12.66 19.83
CA ALA A 82 0.66 -13.08 20.70
C ALA A 82 0.30 -14.42 21.38
N PRO A 83 1.27 -15.30 21.70
CA PRO A 83 1.02 -16.55 22.39
C PRO A 83 0.32 -16.36 23.72
N HIS A 84 -0.42 -17.37 24.19
CA HIS A 84 -1.09 -17.34 25.50
C HIS A 84 -0.12 -16.94 26.62
N TRP A 85 1.08 -17.53 26.65
CA TRP A 85 2.11 -17.25 27.66
C TRP A 85 2.62 -15.80 27.67
N VAL A 86 2.37 -15.04 26.58
CA VAL A 86 2.59 -13.59 26.53
C VAL A 86 1.34 -12.84 26.99
N LYS A 87 0.21 -13.01 26.27
CA LYS A 87 -1.00 -12.18 26.45
C LYS A 87 -1.74 -12.44 27.76
N SER A 88 -1.45 -13.54 28.48
CA SER A 88 -2.05 -13.85 29.78
C SER A 88 -1.20 -13.41 30.99
N ASP A 89 0.03 -12.90 30.79
CA ASP A 89 0.94 -12.52 31.88
C ASP A 89 1.31 -11.02 31.82
N PRO A 90 0.41 -10.13 32.26
CA PRO A 90 0.65 -8.68 32.22
C PRO A 90 1.69 -8.21 33.26
N GLN A 91 2.18 -9.08 34.15
CA GLN A 91 3.28 -8.73 35.05
C GLN A 91 4.62 -8.80 34.31
N ARG A 92 4.80 -9.84 33.50
CA ARG A 92 5.98 -10.00 32.64
C ARG A 92 5.90 -9.17 31.37
N PHE A 93 4.71 -9.09 30.76
CA PHE A 93 4.44 -8.41 29.50
C PHE A 93 3.46 -7.26 29.72
N PRO A 94 3.92 -6.09 30.19
CA PRO A 94 3.05 -5.03 30.67
C PRO A 94 2.16 -4.47 29.56
N LEU A 95 0.90 -4.24 29.90
CA LEU A 95 -0.05 -3.53 29.06
C LEU A 95 0.12 -2.00 29.22
N VAL A 96 -0.25 -1.28 28.16
CA VAL A 96 -0.40 0.17 28.16
C VAL A 96 -1.35 0.61 29.28
N ARG A 97 -0.99 1.68 29.99
CA ARG A 97 -1.83 2.29 31.02
C ARG A 97 -2.46 3.59 30.53
N LYS A 98 -3.75 3.75 30.81
CA LYS A 98 -4.46 5.03 30.72
C LYS A 98 -3.98 6.01 31.79
N PRO A 99 -4.31 7.31 31.69
CA PRO A 99 -3.96 8.30 32.71
C PRO A 99 -4.49 7.97 34.12
N ASP A 100 -5.61 7.25 34.22
CA ASP A 100 -6.20 6.79 35.49
C ASP A 100 -5.57 5.48 36.03
N GLY A 101 -4.63 4.88 35.30
CA GLY A 101 -3.95 3.63 35.64
C GLY A 101 -4.65 2.36 35.15
N GLU A 102 -5.83 2.45 34.54
CA GLU A 102 -6.51 1.30 33.96
C GLU A 102 -5.71 0.77 32.76
N PRO A 103 -5.59 -0.56 32.60
CA PRO A 103 -4.91 -1.14 31.44
C PRO A 103 -5.76 -1.01 30.18
N VAL A 104 -5.09 -0.85 29.04
CA VAL A 104 -5.64 -1.04 27.70
C VAL A 104 -5.19 -2.40 27.18
N PHE A 105 -6.00 -3.09 26.38
CA PHE A 105 -5.58 -4.34 25.73
C PHE A 105 -4.61 -4.08 24.55
N SER A 106 -3.44 -3.55 24.89
CA SER A 106 -2.33 -3.20 24.01
C SER A 106 -1.03 -3.36 24.82
N LEU A 107 -0.01 -4.01 24.27
CA LEU A 107 1.27 -4.19 24.95
C LEU A 107 2.04 -2.87 24.97
N SER A 108 2.68 -2.57 26.11
CA SER A 108 3.50 -1.36 26.25
C SER A 108 4.81 -1.51 25.46
N PRO A 109 5.21 -0.50 24.66
CA PRO A 109 6.51 -0.49 23.98
C PRO A 109 7.71 -0.33 24.94
N PHE A 110 7.45 -0.16 26.24
CA PHE A 110 8.44 -0.15 27.31
C PHE A 110 8.60 -1.52 28.01
N GLY A 111 7.79 -2.52 27.64
CA GLY A 111 7.94 -3.91 28.09
C GLY A 111 9.23 -4.54 27.55
N LYS A 112 10.27 -4.61 28.38
CA LYS A 112 11.58 -5.16 28.00
C LYS A 112 11.49 -6.64 27.62
N GLU A 113 10.75 -7.42 28.40
CA GLU A 113 10.55 -8.85 28.12
C GLU A 113 9.67 -9.05 26.88
N THR A 114 8.70 -8.16 26.64
CA THR A 114 7.89 -8.16 25.41
C THR A 114 8.79 -8.00 24.19
N LEU A 115 9.63 -6.95 24.17
CA LEU A 115 10.56 -6.70 23.08
C LEU A 115 11.54 -7.86 22.88
N ALA A 116 12.09 -8.38 23.97
CA ALA A 116 13.04 -9.49 23.90
C ALA A 116 12.37 -10.77 23.38
N ALA A 117 11.12 -11.04 23.74
CA ALA A 117 10.38 -12.22 23.29
C ALA A 117 10.00 -12.12 21.81
N ASP A 118 9.50 -10.96 21.38
CA ASP A 118 9.16 -10.70 19.97
C ASP A 118 10.41 -10.84 19.10
N ILE A 119 11.51 -10.16 19.46
CA ILE A 119 12.80 -10.28 18.76
C ILE A 119 13.22 -11.75 18.62
N ARG A 120 13.08 -12.57 19.68
CA ARG A 120 13.46 -14.00 19.62
C ARG A 120 12.61 -14.74 18.60
N ALA A 121 11.29 -14.57 18.63
CA ALA A 121 10.37 -15.25 17.75
C ALA A 121 10.52 -14.79 16.29
N PHE A 122 10.56 -13.48 16.06
CA PHE A 122 10.80 -12.91 14.73
C PHE A 122 12.16 -13.34 14.16
N THR A 123 13.21 -13.36 14.98
CA THR A 123 14.54 -13.88 14.57
C THR A 123 14.47 -15.38 14.21
N ALA A 124 13.68 -16.18 14.94
CA ALA A 124 13.49 -17.60 14.62
C ALA A 124 12.76 -17.79 13.28
N LEU A 125 11.71 -17.00 13.03
CA LEU A 125 11.03 -16.93 11.72
C LEU A 125 12.02 -16.58 10.59
N MET A 126 12.80 -15.52 10.74
CA MET A 126 13.76 -15.11 9.71
C MET A 126 14.86 -16.16 9.47
N LYS A 127 15.30 -16.89 10.50
CA LYS A 127 16.23 -18.02 10.35
C LYS A 127 15.60 -19.17 9.57
N HIS A 128 14.34 -19.46 9.84
CA HIS A 128 13.59 -20.49 9.12
C HIS A 128 13.43 -20.13 7.65
N ILE A 129 12.96 -18.92 7.34
CA ILE A 129 12.81 -18.43 5.95
C ILE A 129 14.16 -18.53 5.21
N LYS A 130 15.25 -18.07 5.82
CA LYS A 130 16.59 -18.16 5.23
C LYS A 130 17.01 -19.57 4.83
N SER A 131 16.56 -20.58 5.60
CA SER A 131 16.87 -21.99 5.33
C SER A 131 15.88 -22.65 4.37
N ALA A 132 14.60 -22.31 4.48
CA ALA A 132 13.50 -22.99 3.78
C ALA A 132 13.15 -22.36 2.41
N ASP A 133 13.58 -21.12 2.16
CA ASP A 133 13.28 -20.37 0.95
C ASP A 133 14.54 -19.92 0.16
N PRO A 134 15.32 -20.87 -0.40
CA PRO A 134 16.46 -20.54 -1.25
C PRO A 134 16.05 -19.91 -2.60
N ASP A 135 14.77 -20.01 -2.98
CA ASP A 135 14.23 -19.52 -4.24
C ASP A 135 13.75 -18.06 -4.17
N HIS A 136 13.81 -17.43 -2.98
CA HIS A 136 13.30 -16.08 -2.72
C HIS A 136 11.82 -15.92 -3.11
N ILE A 137 10.99 -16.88 -2.70
CA ILE A 137 9.53 -16.79 -2.79
C ILE A 137 9.03 -15.63 -1.93
N VAL A 138 9.55 -15.49 -0.71
CA VAL A 138 9.27 -14.37 0.19
C VAL A 138 10.03 -13.14 -0.30
N LEU A 139 9.28 -12.13 -0.76
CA LEU A 139 9.84 -10.88 -1.26
C LEU A 139 10.01 -9.84 -0.15
N MET A 140 9.08 -9.81 0.81
CA MET A 140 9.03 -8.80 1.87
C MET A 140 8.42 -9.38 3.15
N VAL A 141 8.64 -8.70 4.28
CA VAL A 141 7.99 -9.00 5.55
C VAL A 141 7.39 -7.72 6.14
N GLN A 142 6.11 -7.74 6.48
CA GLN A 142 5.52 -6.71 7.33
C GLN A 142 5.91 -7.00 8.78
N VAL A 143 6.43 -6.01 9.49
CA VAL A 143 6.80 -6.11 10.90
C VAL A 143 5.66 -5.53 11.73
N GLU A 144 4.99 -6.39 12.50
CA GLU A 144 3.71 -6.11 13.17
C GLU A 144 2.55 -5.92 12.18
N ASN A 145 1.38 -5.53 12.69
CA ASN A 145 0.25 -5.11 11.85
C ASN A 145 -0.56 -4.00 12.51
N GLU A 146 -0.71 -2.86 11.85
CA GLU A 146 -1.43 -1.69 12.34
C GLU A 146 -1.06 -1.43 13.81
N THR A 147 0.20 -1.04 14.04
CA THR A 147 0.71 -0.76 15.39
C THR A 147 0.04 0.46 15.97
N GLY A 148 -0.13 0.48 17.29
CA GLY A 148 -0.66 1.63 18.00
C GLY A 148 -1.46 1.24 19.23
N VAL A 149 -2.23 2.20 19.72
CA VAL A 149 -3.04 2.08 20.93
C VAL A 149 -4.42 2.68 20.70
N TRP A 150 -5.45 1.88 20.94
CA TRP A 150 -6.84 2.34 21.06
C TRP A 150 -7.19 2.63 22.53
N GLY A 151 -7.88 3.73 22.80
CA GLY A 151 -8.37 4.06 24.15
C GLY A 151 -7.34 4.67 25.11
N SER A 152 -6.13 5.01 24.63
CA SER A 152 -5.17 5.92 25.28
C SER A 152 -4.30 6.59 24.20
N MET A 153 -3.81 7.80 24.44
CA MET A 153 -2.92 8.49 23.49
C MET A 153 -1.46 8.03 23.59
N ARG A 154 -1.07 7.46 24.73
CA ARG A 154 0.24 6.83 24.98
C ARG A 154 0.15 5.89 26.18
N ASP A 155 1.26 5.22 26.48
CA ASP A 155 1.45 4.58 27.78
C ASP A 155 1.70 5.60 28.89
N ASN A 156 0.91 5.51 29.96
CA ASN A 156 1.04 6.28 31.20
C ASN A 156 1.62 5.43 32.35
N GLY A 157 2.20 4.27 32.03
CA GLY A 157 2.96 3.45 32.96
C GLY A 157 4.19 4.17 33.50
N LYS A 158 4.79 3.61 34.56
CA LYS A 158 5.92 4.22 35.27
C LYS A 158 7.11 4.47 34.34
N GLU A 159 7.52 3.46 33.59
CA GLU A 159 8.65 3.52 32.67
C GLU A 159 8.40 4.51 31.53
N ALA A 160 7.18 4.52 30.99
CA ALA A 160 6.77 5.45 29.94
C ALA A 160 6.78 6.90 30.43
N ASN A 161 6.23 7.19 31.62
CA ASN A 161 6.25 8.54 32.20
C ASN A 161 7.67 9.05 32.47
N VAL A 162 8.59 8.16 32.88
CA VAL A 162 10.01 8.52 33.03
C VAL A 162 10.60 8.93 31.68
N ALA A 163 10.33 8.19 30.61
CA ALA A 163 10.81 8.53 29.27
C ALA A 163 10.14 9.80 28.70
N PHE A 164 8.86 10.02 28.99
CA PHE A 164 8.11 11.21 28.57
C PHE A 164 8.63 12.49 29.23
N ALA A 165 9.07 12.40 30.49
CA ALA A 165 9.69 13.50 31.24
C ALA A 165 11.18 13.72 30.88
N ALA A 166 11.76 12.88 30.02
CA ALA A 166 13.14 13.05 29.55
C ALA A 166 13.20 14.00 28.32
N PRO A 167 14.37 14.56 28.00
CA PRO A 167 14.55 15.36 26.80
C PRO A 167 14.21 14.59 25.52
N VAL A 168 13.59 15.27 24.55
CA VAL A 168 13.28 14.70 23.23
C VAL A 168 14.60 14.30 22.52
N PRO A 169 14.69 13.10 21.94
CA PRO A 169 15.87 12.69 21.17
C PRO A 169 16.15 13.63 19.98
N ALA A 170 17.42 13.95 19.73
CA ALA A 170 17.82 14.88 18.67
C ALA A 170 17.35 14.45 17.27
N ALA A 171 17.33 13.14 16.98
CA ALA A 171 16.83 12.64 15.70
C ALA A 171 15.34 12.98 15.47
N VAL A 172 14.52 12.89 16.51
CA VAL A 172 13.09 13.26 16.47
C VAL A 172 12.93 14.77 16.30
N LEU A 173 13.71 15.57 17.03
CA LEU A 173 13.68 17.03 16.87
C LEU A 173 14.03 17.43 15.44
N ASN A 174 15.07 16.83 14.86
CA ASN A 174 15.48 17.13 13.49
C ASN A 174 14.41 16.70 12.47
N SER A 175 13.84 15.51 12.61
CA SER A 175 12.83 15.00 11.66
C SER A 175 11.53 15.80 11.69
N MET A 176 11.20 16.39 12.84
CA MET A 176 10.00 17.21 13.03
C MET A 176 10.26 18.72 12.81
N GLY A 177 11.42 19.11 12.27
CA GLY A 177 11.75 20.51 11.98
C GLY A 177 12.06 21.37 13.22
N MET A 178 12.27 20.75 14.38
CA MET A 178 12.46 21.38 15.70
C MET A 178 13.93 21.36 16.17
N HIS A 179 14.89 21.42 15.24
CA HIS A 179 16.34 21.23 15.49
C HIS A 179 16.97 22.17 16.54
N ASP A 180 16.43 23.37 16.73
CA ASP A 180 16.90 24.33 17.75
C ASP A 180 16.20 24.15 19.12
N SER A 181 15.17 23.31 19.19
CA SER A 181 14.40 23.11 20.42
C SER A 181 15.17 22.25 21.42
N LYS A 182 14.95 22.53 22.71
CA LYS A 182 15.48 21.74 23.82
C LYS A 182 14.41 21.66 24.89
N GLY A 183 14.21 20.47 25.44
CA GLY A 183 13.21 20.24 26.48
C GLY A 183 12.64 18.84 26.42
N THR A 184 11.73 18.58 27.33
CA THR A 184 10.91 17.37 27.41
C THR A 184 9.86 17.32 26.30
N TRP A 185 9.23 16.15 26.12
CA TRP A 185 8.16 15.96 25.14
C TRP A 185 7.02 16.98 25.32
N ALA A 186 6.58 17.19 26.57
CA ALA A 186 5.52 18.14 26.91
C ALA A 186 5.90 19.60 26.58
N GLU A 187 7.15 19.99 26.85
CA GLU A 187 7.64 21.35 26.60
C GLU A 187 7.77 21.67 25.10
N VAL A 188 8.27 20.71 24.32
CA VAL A 188 8.55 20.88 22.89
C VAL A 188 7.27 20.78 22.05
N PHE A 189 6.51 19.69 22.23
CA PHE A 189 5.39 19.34 21.34
C PHE A 189 4.01 19.73 21.87
N LYS A 190 3.91 20.15 23.14
CA LYS A 190 2.68 20.70 23.72
C LYS A 190 1.49 19.76 23.54
N ALA A 191 0.48 20.14 22.75
CA ALA A 191 -0.74 19.37 22.53
C ALA A 191 -0.48 18.03 21.82
N ASP A 192 0.58 17.95 21.00
CA ASP A 192 0.92 16.77 20.21
C ASP A 192 1.88 15.83 20.96
N ALA A 193 2.30 16.20 22.18
CA ALA A 193 3.35 15.51 22.91
C ALA A 193 3.03 14.04 23.18
N ASP A 194 1.79 13.73 23.57
CA ASP A 194 1.39 12.35 23.89
C ASP A 194 1.43 11.47 22.64
N GLU A 195 0.88 11.95 21.51
CA GLU A 195 0.85 11.23 20.25
C GLU A 195 2.27 11.01 19.69
N PHE A 196 3.08 12.06 19.62
CA PHE A 196 4.44 11.97 19.07
C PHE A 196 5.33 11.09 19.95
N PHE A 197 5.15 11.13 21.27
CA PHE A 197 5.82 10.21 22.18
C PHE A 197 5.38 8.76 21.95
N CYS A 198 4.07 8.53 21.77
CA CYS A 198 3.55 7.20 21.46
C CYS A 198 4.17 6.66 20.17
N ALA A 199 4.13 7.45 19.09
CA ALA A 199 4.72 7.11 17.80
C ALA A 199 6.21 6.79 17.91
N TRP A 200 6.98 7.62 18.61
CA TRP A 200 8.41 7.37 18.83
C TRP A 200 8.66 6.09 19.62
N SER A 201 7.87 5.85 20.66
CA SER A 201 8.06 4.69 21.53
C SER A 201 7.80 3.37 20.80
N ILE A 202 6.78 3.33 19.94
CA ILE A 202 6.43 2.18 19.10
C ILE A 202 7.44 2.03 17.96
N ALA A 203 7.78 3.10 17.24
CA ALA A 203 8.77 3.07 16.18
C ALA A 203 10.13 2.51 16.66
N ARG A 204 10.57 2.89 17.87
CA ARG A 204 11.79 2.33 18.49
C ARG A 204 11.69 0.82 18.76
N TYR A 205 10.50 0.33 19.12
CA TYR A 205 10.28 -1.09 19.33
C TYR A 205 10.37 -1.84 17.99
N VAL A 206 9.60 -1.39 17.00
CA VAL A 206 9.56 -1.98 15.65
C VAL A 206 10.94 -1.94 15.00
N GLU A 207 11.70 -0.86 15.18
CA GLU A 207 13.10 -0.78 14.73
C GLU A 207 13.95 -1.91 15.29
N ALA A 208 13.86 -2.19 16.59
CA ALA A 208 14.66 -3.23 17.22
C ALA A 208 14.28 -4.64 16.72
N VAL A 209 12.99 -4.91 16.47
CA VAL A 209 12.52 -6.16 15.85
C VAL A 209 13.03 -6.26 14.41
N THR A 210 12.84 -5.20 13.62
CA THR A 210 13.27 -5.11 12.21
C THR A 210 14.76 -5.32 12.07
N ALA A 211 15.58 -4.61 12.85
CA ALA A 211 17.03 -4.71 12.83
C ALA A 211 17.52 -6.12 13.18
N ALA A 212 16.90 -6.77 14.17
CA ALA A 212 17.23 -8.14 14.55
C ALA A 212 16.90 -9.14 13.43
N GLY A 213 15.75 -8.99 12.78
CA GLY A 213 15.36 -9.83 11.63
C GLY A 213 16.30 -9.64 10.43
N LYS A 214 16.60 -8.39 10.07
CA LYS A 214 17.52 -8.07 8.96
C LYS A 214 18.94 -8.57 9.18
N ALA A 215 19.40 -8.62 10.44
CA ALA A 215 20.70 -9.21 10.78
C ALA A 215 20.80 -10.70 10.43
N VAL A 216 19.66 -11.41 10.36
CA VAL A 216 19.61 -12.81 9.91
C VAL A 216 19.47 -12.89 8.39
N LEU A 217 18.45 -12.23 7.85
CA LEU A 217 18.09 -12.25 6.43
C LEU A 217 17.58 -10.85 6.05
N PRO A 218 18.34 -10.08 5.25
CA PRO A 218 18.00 -8.69 4.94
C PRO A 218 16.97 -8.58 3.82
N LEU A 219 15.79 -9.19 4.00
CA LEU A 219 14.63 -8.91 3.15
C LEU A 219 14.13 -7.48 3.36
N PRO A 220 13.50 -6.85 2.36
CA PRO A 220 12.75 -5.63 2.58
C PRO A 220 11.67 -5.83 3.65
N MET A 221 11.57 -4.87 4.56
CA MET A 221 10.62 -4.87 5.68
C MET A 221 9.88 -3.54 5.74
N TYR A 222 8.58 -3.60 6.01
CA TYR A 222 7.74 -2.41 6.13
C TYR A 222 6.82 -2.54 7.35
N VAL A 223 6.18 -1.43 7.71
CA VAL A 223 5.07 -1.38 8.66
C VAL A 223 3.86 -0.74 7.98
N ASN A 224 2.68 -1.24 8.27
CA ASN A 224 1.42 -0.69 7.78
C ASN A 224 0.77 0.28 8.77
N ALA A 225 -0.10 1.15 8.26
CA ALA A 225 -0.70 2.25 9.01
C ALA A 225 -2.23 2.13 9.07
N ALA A 226 -2.77 1.95 10.27
CA ALA A 226 -4.16 2.27 10.56
C ALA A 226 -4.36 3.78 10.39
N LEU A 227 -5.05 4.18 9.33
CA LEU A 227 -5.17 5.58 8.97
C LEU A 227 -6.13 6.34 9.88
N ARG A 228 -5.81 7.62 10.12
CA ARG A 228 -6.76 8.64 10.57
C ARG A 228 -7.26 9.46 9.39
N ASP A 229 -8.26 10.31 9.60
CA ASP A 229 -8.80 11.15 8.51
C ASP A 229 -7.68 12.01 7.88
N PRO A 230 -7.42 11.90 6.56
CA PRO A 230 -6.30 12.57 5.92
C PRO A 230 -6.57 14.05 5.62
N LEU A 231 -7.84 14.49 5.70
CA LEU A 231 -8.26 15.84 5.33
C LEU A 231 -8.68 16.69 6.52
N GLN A 232 -9.09 16.06 7.62
CA GLN A 232 -9.59 16.74 8.82
C GLN A 232 -8.85 16.26 10.06
N PRO A 233 -8.47 17.18 10.98
CA PRO A 233 -7.90 16.80 12.27
C PRO A 233 -8.84 15.83 12.99
N SER A 234 -8.28 14.70 13.43
CA SER A 234 -9.01 13.72 14.24
C SER A 234 -8.90 14.11 15.71
N ALA A 235 -9.99 13.92 16.47
CA ALA A 235 -9.93 14.16 17.91
C ALA A 235 -9.08 13.08 18.60
N PRO A 236 -8.39 13.38 19.71
CA PRO A 236 -7.71 12.36 20.49
C PRO A 236 -8.63 11.19 20.82
N LEU A 237 -8.09 9.97 20.81
CA LEU A 237 -8.79 8.70 21.07
C LEU A 237 -9.79 8.26 19.98
N THR A 238 -9.96 9.00 18.88
CA THR A 238 -10.83 8.57 17.75
C THR A 238 -10.08 7.82 16.65
N TYR A 239 -8.78 7.62 16.82
CA TYR A 239 -7.91 6.88 15.93
C TYR A 239 -6.86 6.11 16.75
N GLU A 240 -6.16 5.20 16.08
CA GLU A 240 -5.09 4.41 16.65
C GLU A 240 -3.84 5.27 16.88
N SER A 241 -3.56 5.62 18.14
CA SER A 241 -2.41 6.49 18.44
C SER A 241 -1.09 5.72 18.35
N GLY A 242 -0.11 6.31 17.69
CA GLY A 242 1.27 5.84 17.65
C GLY A 242 1.64 5.04 16.40
N GLY A 243 0.68 4.64 15.57
CA GLY A 243 0.97 4.11 14.24
C GLY A 243 1.61 5.16 13.32
N PRO A 244 2.10 4.77 12.13
CA PRO A 244 2.74 5.69 11.18
C PRO A 244 1.71 6.52 10.40
N THR A 245 0.89 7.31 11.09
CA THR A 245 -0.06 8.26 10.47
C THR A 245 0.67 9.43 9.80
N TYR A 246 -0.02 10.12 8.87
CA TYR A 246 0.59 11.10 7.96
C TYR A 246 1.43 12.20 8.62
N ASP A 247 1.08 12.57 9.85
CA ASP A 247 1.72 13.63 10.63
C ASP A 247 2.95 13.19 11.43
N VAL A 248 3.16 11.88 11.59
CA VAL A 248 4.31 11.30 12.28
C VAL A 248 5.21 10.46 11.37
N LEU A 249 4.96 10.45 10.06
CA LEU A 249 5.77 9.69 9.08
C LEU A 249 7.26 10.05 9.13
N ALA A 250 7.60 11.35 9.23
CA ALA A 250 8.99 11.79 9.33
C ALA A 250 9.67 11.31 10.64
N LEU A 251 8.92 11.32 11.75
CA LEU A 251 9.38 10.80 13.05
C LEU A 251 9.62 9.29 12.98
N TRP A 252 8.69 8.54 12.38
CA TRP A 252 8.83 7.10 12.16
C TRP A 252 10.07 6.79 11.31
N HIS A 253 10.24 7.47 10.18
CA HIS A 253 11.41 7.28 9.31
C HIS A 253 12.75 7.54 10.03
N ALA A 254 12.82 8.58 10.86
CA ALA A 254 14.03 8.89 11.61
C ALA A 254 14.30 7.94 12.79
N THR A 255 13.24 7.33 13.34
CA THR A 255 13.33 6.45 14.52
C THR A 255 13.58 4.99 14.14
N ALA A 256 13.06 4.57 12.98
CA ALA A 256 13.14 3.19 12.49
C ALA A 256 13.85 3.10 11.12
N PRO A 257 15.16 3.41 11.06
CA PRO A 257 15.91 3.44 9.81
C PRO A 257 16.12 2.05 9.17
N SER A 258 15.83 0.96 9.86
CA SER A 258 15.90 -0.38 9.28
C SER A 258 14.68 -0.74 8.42
N LEU A 259 13.56 0.00 8.53
CA LEU A 259 12.38 -0.17 7.68
C LEU A 259 12.62 0.45 6.29
N ASP A 260 12.12 -0.21 5.24
CA ASP A 260 12.25 0.26 3.85
C ASP A 260 11.01 1.03 3.36
N ALA A 261 9.86 0.88 4.04
CA ALA A 261 8.64 1.60 3.72
C ALA A 261 7.72 1.76 4.94
N LEU A 262 6.96 2.85 4.94
CA LEU A 262 5.79 3.10 5.77
C LEU A 262 4.57 3.09 4.83
N ALA A 263 3.62 2.18 5.05
CA ALA A 263 2.62 1.84 4.05
C ALA A 263 1.19 2.10 4.55
N PRO A 264 0.31 2.76 3.78
CA PRO A 264 -1.05 3.08 4.23
C PRO A 264 -2.06 1.96 3.97
N ASP A 265 -2.94 1.71 4.95
CA ASP A 265 -4.10 0.80 4.81
C ASP A 265 -5.35 1.61 4.45
N ILE A 266 -5.71 1.65 3.16
CA ILE A 266 -6.66 2.64 2.63
C ILE A 266 -8.08 2.09 2.56
N TYR A 267 -8.79 2.12 3.68
CA TYR A 267 -10.22 1.80 3.77
C TYR A 267 -11.15 3.01 3.57
N LEU A 268 -10.67 4.06 2.89
CA LEU A 268 -11.40 5.31 2.64
C LEU A 268 -11.81 5.41 1.16
N PRO A 269 -13.04 5.01 0.76
CA PRO A 269 -13.42 4.91 -0.66
C PRO A 269 -13.73 6.24 -1.34
N ASP A 270 -13.77 7.32 -0.56
CA ASP A 270 -13.99 8.68 -1.07
C ASP A 270 -12.77 9.14 -1.88
N TYR A 271 -13.02 9.77 -3.03
CA TYR A 271 -11.97 10.20 -3.95
C TYR A 271 -10.97 11.16 -3.31
N ALA A 272 -11.45 12.19 -2.63
CA ALA A 272 -10.60 13.21 -2.04
C ALA A 272 -9.75 12.61 -0.91
N LYS A 273 -10.33 11.76 -0.08
CA LYS A 273 -9.59 11.08 1.01
C LYS A 273 -8.56 10.08 0.49
N TYR A 274 -8.93 9.20 -0.44
CA TYR A 274 -8.01 8.20 -0.97
C TYR A 274 -6.80 8.87 -1.63
N THR A 275 -7.04 9.87 -2.47
CA THR A 275 -5.98 10.60 -3.18
C THR A 275 -5.09 11.38 -2.21
N ALA A 276 -5.66 12.01 -1.18
CA ALA A 276 -4.87 12.68 -0.15
C ALA A 276 -3.93 11.73 0.59
N VAL A 277 -4.34 10.48 0.83
CA VAL A 277 -3.44 9.46 1.40
C VAL A 277 -2.31 9.11 0.44
N LEU A 278 -2.59 8.96 -0.86
CA LEU A 278 -1.53 8.73 -1.85
C LEU A 278 -0.48 9.86 -1.82
N ASP A 279 -0.94 11.12 -1.82
CA ASP A 279 -0.07 12.29 -1.73
C ASP A 279 0.76 12.32 -0.43
N GLN A 280 0.15 11.95 0.69
CA GLN A 280 0.77 11.97 2.01
C GLN A 280 1.83 10.89 2.22
N TYR A 281 1.77 9.77 1.51
CA TYR A 281 2.72 8.65 1.67
C TYR A 281 3.76 8.56 0.54
N ALA A 282 3.56 9.29 -0.57
CA ALA A 282 4.46 9.33 -1.73
C ALA A 282 5.67 10.26 -1.54
N PHE A 283 6.48 10.03 -0.50
CA PHE A 283 7.73 10.78 -0.30
C PHE A 283 8.88 10.21 -1.13
N SER A 284 9.85 11.05 -1.48
CA SER A 284 11.08 10.60 -2.17
C SER A 284 11.93 9.60 -1.36
N TRP A 285 11.78 9.61 -0.04
CA TRP A 285 12.45 8.69 0.89
C TRP A 285 11.55 7.52 1.33
N ASN A 286 10.28 7.49 0.92
CA ASN A 286 9.34 6.42 1.27
C ASN A 286 8.84 5.72 0.00
N ALA A 287 9.18 4.43 -0.16
CA ALA A 287 8.64 3.66 -1.28
C ALA A 287 7.13 3.45 -1.07
N LEU A 288 6.29 4.01 -1.96
CA LEU A 288 4.85 3.88 -1.83
C LEU A 288 4.41 2.44 -2.13
N PHE A 289 3.74 1.82 -1.17
CA PHE A 289 3.12 0.50 -1.28
C PHE A 289 1.73 0.60 -0.68
N ILE A 290 0.70 0.07 -1.35
CA ILE A 290 -0.65 -0.03 -0.81
C ILE A 290 -0.90 -1.49 -0.40
N PRO A 291 -0.53 -1.89 0.83
CA PRO A 291 -0.66 -3.27 1.33
C PRO A 291 -2.11 -3.64 1.64
N GLU A 292 -2.93 -2.67 2.08
CA GLU A 292 -4.35 -2.90 2.33
C GLU A 292 -5.26 -1.81 1.75
N MET A 293 -6.42 -2.25 1.30
CA MET A 293 -7.56 -1.46 0.89
C MET A 293 -8.79 -2.36 0.89
N GLY A 294 -9.98 -1.77 0.90
CA GLY A 294 -11.19 -2.57 0.75
C GLY A 294 -11.24 -3.28 -0.61
N ASN A 295 -11.87 -4.44 -0.66
CA ASN A 295 -12.06 -5.24 -1.87
C ASN A 295 -13.38 -4.95 -2.61
N ARG A 296 -14.07 -3.86 -2.28
CA ARG A 296 -15.23 -3.42 -3.06
C ARG A 296 -14.79 -2.87 -4.42
N ALA A 297 -15.68 -2.94 -5.41
CA ALA A 297 -15.40 -2.46 -6.77
C ALA A 297 -15.01 -0.97 -6.84
N ASP A 298 -15.50 -0.14 -5.90
CA ASP A 298 -15.15 1.28 -5.80
C ASP A 298 -13.69 1.53 -5.37
N TYR A 299 -12.96 0.53 -4.88
CA TYR A 299 -11.52 0.67 -4.63
C TYR A 299 -10.66 0.32 -5.85
N ALA A 300 -11.15 -0.52 -6.76
CA ALA A 300 -10.35 -1.03 -7.87
C ALA A 300 -9.86 0.09 -8.81
N ARG A 301 -10.66 1.17 -8.99
CA ARG A 301 -10.28 2.32 -9.84
C ARG A 301 -9.01 3.05 -9.37
N TYR A 302 -8.63 2.92 -8.09
CA TYR A 302 -7.46 3.60 -7.56
C TYR A 302 -6.14 2.94 -7.96
N PHE A 303 -6.17 1.77 -8.61
CA PHE A 303 -4.98 1.12 -9.13
C PHE A 303 -4.17 2.06 -10.04
N SER A 304 -4.82 2.68 -11.03
CA SER A 304 -4.14 3.62 -11.92
C SER A 304 -3.60 4.85 -11.18
N SER A 305 -4.36 5.43 -10.24
CA SER A 305 -3.88 6.54 -9.41
C SER A 305 -2.68 6.14 -8.55
N ALA A 306 -2.72 4.99 -7.89
CA ALA A 306 -1.62 4.51 -7.05
C ALA A 306 -0.33 4.34 -7.88
N LEU A 307 -0.42 3.69 -9.05
CA LEU A 307 0.72 3.60 -9.98
C LEU A 307 1.19 4.97 -10.45
N GLY A 308 0.26 5.90 -10.71
CA GLY A 308 0.58 7.29 -11.06
C GLY A 308 1.35 8.06 -9.99
N HIS A 309 1.22 7.66 -8.71
CA HIS A 309 2.00 8.18 -7.58
C HIS A 309 3.29 7.38 -7.32
N GLY A 310 3.64 6.44 -8.19
CA GLY A 310 4.85 5.62 -8.07
C GLY A 310 4.68 4.40 -7.16
N ALA A 311 3.45 4.00 -6.82
CA ALA A 311 3.24 2.82 -5.98
C ALA A 311 3.84 1.57 -6.66
N PHE A 312 4.69 0.83 -5.95
CA PHE A 312 5.28 -0.39 -6.47
C PHE A 312 4.42 -1.64 -6.20
N GLY A 313 3.37 -1.51 -5.39
CA GLY A 313 2.44 -2.60 -5.06
C GLY A 313 1.05 -2.11 -4.71
N PHE A 314 0.05 -2.95 -4.99
CA PHE A 314 -1.37 -2.73 -4.73
C PHE A 314 -2.00 -4.08 -4.38
N SER A 315 -2.66 -4.20 -3.23
CA SER A 315 -3.05 -5.49 -2.66
C SER A 315 -4.39 -5.47 -1.91
N PRO A 316 -5.53 -5.66 -2.58
CA PRO A 316 -6.83 -5.65 -1.92
C PRO A 316 -6.93 -6.69 -0.79
N PHE A 317 -7.54 -6.30 0.34
CA PHE A 317 -7.68 -7.14 1.53
C PHE A 317 -8.84 -8.14 1.41
N GLY A 318 -8.67 -9.32 2.00
CA GLY A 318 -9.72 -10.32 2.16
C GLY A 318 -10.07 -11.02 0.86
N MET A 319 -9.07 -11.23 0.01
CA MET A 319 -9.21 -11.88 -1.30
C MET A 319 -9.06 -13.39 -1.18
N ASP A 320 -9.84 -14.01 -0.29
CA ASP A 320 -9.95 -15.47 -0.21
C ASP A 320 -11.41 -15.90 0.00
N ALA A 321 -11.79 -17.02 -0.61
CA ALA A 321 -13.14 -17.56 -0.52
C ALA A 321 -13.38 -18.38 0.77
N THR A 322 -12.85 -17.93 1.93
CA THR A 322 -13.05 -18.63 3.22
C THR A 322 -14.40 -18.36 3.88
N GLY A 323 -15.21 -17.45 3.30
CA GLY A 323 -16.57 -17.15 3.74
C GLY A 323 -16.70 -15.96 4.70
N TYR A 324 -15.58 -15.34 5.10
CA TYR A 324 -15.59 -14.09 5.85
C TYR A 324 -15.77 -12.87 4.93
N SER A 325 -16.40 -11.81 5.47
CA SER A 325 -16.52 -10.50 4.83
C SER A 325 -16.26 -9.42 5.87
N SER A 326 -15.39 -8.46 5.54
CA SER A 326 -15.08 -7.30 6.37
C SER A 326 -16.06 -6.14 6.19
N PHE A 327 -17.25 -6.36 5.59
CA PHE A 327 -18.27 -5.32 5.44
C PHE A 327 -18.57 -4.64 6.79
N PRO A 328 -18.58 -3.29 6.88
CA PRO A 328 -18.67 -2.33 5.78
C PRO A 328 -17.35 -1.89 5.14
N LEU A 329 -16.18 -2.33 5.62
CA LEU A 329 -14.88 -1.94 5.05
C LEU A 329 -14.68 -2.51 3.66
N GLY A 330 -15.04 -3.79 3.47
CA GLY A 330 -14.98 -4.50 2.19
C GLY A 330 -16.35 -4.79 1.58
N ALA A 331 -16.36 -5.68 0.59
CA ALA A 331 -17.55 -6.19 -0.08
C ALA A 331 -18.32 -7.15 0.83
N LYS A 332 -19.64 -7.20 0.66
CA LYS A 332 -20.54 -8.09 1.45
C LYS A 332 -20.27 -9.58 1.22
N ARG A 333 -19.68 -9.93 0.07
CA ARG A 333 -19.27 -11.27 -0.31
C ARG A 333 -18.15 -11.15 -1.33
N LEU A 334 -17.32 -12.18 -1.44
CA LEU A 334 -16.33 -12.30 -2.50
C LEU A 334 -16.93 -13.20 -3.60
N ASP A 335 -17.20 -12.62 -4.76
CA ASP A 335 -17.71 -13.31 -5.95
C ASP A 335 -17.02 -12.79 -7.21
N GLU A 336 -17.32 -13.38 -8.37
CA GLU A 336 -16.75 -12.97 -9.66
C GLU A 336 -16.94 -11.47 -9.93
N GLN A 337 -18.10 -10.90 -9.56
CA GLN A 337 -18.37 -9.47 -9.75
C GLN A 337 -17.45 -8.59 -8.88
N THR A 338 -17.14 -9.05 -7.67
CA THR A 338 -16.22 -8.38 -6.75
C THR A 338 -14.77 -8.47 -7.25
N LEU A 339 -14.37 -9.62 -7.79
CA LEU A 339 -13.02 -9.85 -8.32
C LEU A 339 -12.76 -9.15 -9.67
N ALA A 340 -13.76 -9.10 -10.55
CA ALA A 340 -13.64 -8.65 -11.93
C ALA A 340 -12.86 -7.32 -12.12
N PRO A 341 -13.13 -6.23 -11.38
CA PRO A 341 -12.43 -4.98 -11.63
C PRO A 341 -10.95 -5.01 -11.20
N PHE A 342 -10.59 -5.81 -10.18
CA PHE A 342 -9.19 -6.03 -9.80
C PHE A 342 -8.48 -6.99 -10.77
N ALA A 343 -9.17 -8.06 -11.20
CA ALA A 343 -8.65 -8.97 -12.21
C ALA A 343 -8.39 -8.26 -13.54
N TRP A 344 -9.22 -7.27 -13.90
CA TRP A 344 -8.98 -6.39 -15.05
C TRP A 344 -7.66 -5.62 -14.90
N ASN A 345 -7.41 -5.01 -13.73
CA ASN A 345 -6.16 -4.29 -13.46
C ASN A 345 -4.94 -5.21 -13.62
N TYR A 346 -5.05 -6.45 -13.14
CA TYR A 346 -3.94 -7.40 -13.18
C TYR A 346 -3.72 -7.99 -14.58
N ALA A 347 -4.79 -8.18 -15.35
CA ALA A 347 -4.70 -8.54 -16.75
C ALA A 347 -4.01 -7.44 -17.60
N VAL A 348 -4.27 -6.17 -17.30
CA VAL A 348 -3.62 -5.02 -17.95
C VAL A 348 -2.14 -4.94 -17.57
N ALA A 349 -1.80 -5.04 -16.29
CA ALA A 349 -0.42 -4.84 -15.82
C ALA A 349 0.48 -6.08 -15.97
N GLY A 350 -0.07 -7.29 -15.84
CA GLY A 350 0.67 -8.56 -15.77
C GLY A 350 1.63 -8.81 -16.94
N PRO A 351 1.21 -8.66 -18.22
CA PRO A 351 2.06 -8.92 -19.39
C PRO A 351 3.28 -8.01 -19.53
N LEU A 352 3.27 -6.82 -18.92
CA LEU A 352 4.35 -5.83 -18.98
C LEU A 352 4.88 -5.43 -17.58
N GLN A 353 4.62 -6.24 -16.56
CA GLN A 353 4.88 -5.87 -15.17
C GLN A 353 6.35 -5.48 -14.89
N ARG A 354 7.30 -6.02 -15.66
CA ARG A 354 8.74 -5.72 -15.51
C ARG A 354 9.10 -4.38 -16.13
N GLU A 355 8.54 -4.08 -17.30
CA GLU A 355 8.65 -2.79 -17.98
C GLU A 355 7.96 -1.71 -17.15
N LEU A 356 6.76 -1.98 -16.66
CA LEU A 356 5.98 -1.07 -15.80
C LEU A 356 6.75 -0.73 -14.53
N ALA A 357 7.36 -1.71 -13.85
CA ALA A 357 8.22 -1.46 -12.69
C ALA A 357 9.42 -0.55 -13.02
N THR A 358 10.01 -0.71 -14.20
CA THR A 358 11.10 0.18 -14.67
C THR A 358 10.59 1.60 -14.91
N TRP A 359 9.44 1.74 -15.56
CA TRP A 359 8.86 3.05 -15.86
C TRP A 359 8.36 3.79 -14.62
N LEU A 360 7.87 3.07 -13.60
CA LEU A 360 7.54 3.64 -12.29
C LEU A 360 8.79 4.25 -11.65
N ARG A 361 9.89 3.49 -11.60
CA ARG A 361 11.18 3.96 -11.05
C ARG A 361 11.72 5.19 -11.80
N ASP A 362 11.50 5.25 -13.10
CA ASP A 362 11.99 6.32 -13.96
C ASP A 362 11.04 7.55 -14.00
N ASP A 363 9.99 7.59 -13.17
CA ASP A 363 8.94 8.64 -13.14
C ASP A 363 8.24 8.87 -14.50
N ARG A 364 7.93 7.77 -15.21
CA ARG A 364 7.34 7.80 -16.56
C ARG A 364 5.85 7.47 -16.58
N VAL A 365 5.27 7.14 -15.44
CA VAL A 365 3.89 6.66 -15.31
C VAL A 365 3.03 7.75 -14.71
N ARG A 366 1.87 7.99 -15.32
CA ARG A 366 0.80 8.83 -14.78
C ARG A 366 -0.48 8.03 -14.82
N GLY A 367 -1.32 8.18 -13.81
CA GLY A 367 -2.61 7.51 -13.79
C GLY A 367 -3.61 8.28 -12.95
N VAL A 368 -4.88 8.09 -13.30
CA VAL A 368 -6.01 8.78 -12.70
C VAL A 368 -7.17 7.81 -12.50
N ALA A 369 -7.94 8.08 -11.46
CA ALA A 369 -9.21 7.45 -11.16
C ALA A 369 -10.33 8.47 -11.35
N GLU A 370 -11.54 8.01 -11.63
CA GLU A 370 -12.70 8.90 -11.75
C GLU A 370 -13.01 9.60 -10.42
N ASP A 371 -12.94 10.94 -10.45
CA ASP A 371 -13.45 11.81 -9.40
C ASP A 371 -14.97 11.98 -9.59
N PRO A 372 -15.81 11.54 -8.64
CA PRO A 372 -17.25 11.71 -8.73
C PRO A 372 -17.71 13.17 -8.66
N ALA A 373 -16.85 14.11 -8.22
CA ALA A 373 -17.11 15.54 -8.27
C ALA A 373 -16.65 16.20 -9.58
N HIS A 374 -15.59 15.66 -10.21
CA HIS A 374 -14.99 16.19 -11.42
C HIS A 374 -14.68 15.08 -12.43
N HIS A 375 -15.62 14.80 -13.33
CA HIS A 375 -15.51 13.72 -14.32
C HIS A 375 -14.49 13.96 -15.45
N THR A 376 -13.56 14.90 -15.27
CA THR A 376 -12.45 15.16 -16.18
C THR A 376 -11.18 15.42 -15.36
N ALA A 377 -10.07 14.82 -15.77
CA ALA A 377 -8.75 15.01 -15.17
C ALA A 377 -7.74 15.48 -16.23
N GLU A 378 -6.89 16.42 -15.83
CA GLU A 378 -5.81 16.95 -16.65
C GLU A 378 -4.47 16.37 -16.18
N VAL A 379 -3.85 15.55 -17.02
CA VAL A 379 -2.66 14.76 -16.70
C VAL A 379 -1.43 15.37 -17.35
N LYS A 380 -0.54 15.94 -16.54
CA LYS A 380 0.75 16.46 -17.01
C LYS A 380 1.71 15.31 -17.27
N LEU A 381 2.18 15.19 -18.51
CA LEU A 381 3.10 14.14 -18.92
C LEU A 381 4.54 14.63 -18.77
N PRO A 382 5.46 13.80 -18.26
CA PRO A 382 6.85 14.20 -18.09
C PRO A 382 7.51 14.44 -19.45
N GLY A 383 8.51 15.32 -19.46
CA GLY A 383 9.42 15.47 -20.59
C GLY A 383 10.33 14.24 -20.75
N SER A 384 11.27 14.32 -21.69
CA SER A 384 12.31 13.30 -21.88
C SER A 384 13.68 13.95 -21.84
N ALA A 385 14.76 13.20 -21.56
CA ALA A 385 16.10 13.73 -21.36
C ALA A 385 16.49 14.83 -22.39
N GLY A 386 16.54 16.10 -21.91
CA GLY A 386 16.88 17.28 -22.72
C GLY A 386 15.73 17.95 -23.48
N LYS A 387 14.50 17.45 -23.38
CA LYS A 387 13.29 18.03 -23.98
C LYS A 387 12.22 18.31 -22.90
N PRO A 388 11.70 19.54 -22.81
CA PRO A 388 10.62 19.86 -21.88
C PRO A 388 9.35 19.06 -22.22
N ALA A 389 8.47 18.91 -21.25
CA ALA A 389 7.13 18.39 -21.49
C ALA A 389 6.38 19.32 -22.47
N HIS A 390 5.83 18.76 -23.54
CA HIS A 390 5.03 19.49 -24.54
C HIS A 390 3.71 18.79 -24.86
N TRP A 391 3.34 17.76 -24.09
CA TRP A 391 2.05 17.11 -24.13
C TRP A 391 1.40 17.13 -22.75
N GLN A 392 0.10 17.29 -22.74
CA GLN A 392 -0.78 17.03 -21.62
C GLN A 392 -1.88 16.11 -22.10
N SER A 393 -2.41 15.26 -21.22
CA SER A 393 -3.56 14.44 -21.54
C SER A 393 -4.80 14.89 -20.77
N THR A 394 -5.94 14.92 -21.45
CA THR A 394 -7.26 15.10 -20.84
C THR A 394 -7.91 13.73 -20.75
N VAL A 395 -8.28 13.30 -19.55
CA VAL A 395 -9.03 12.06 -19.31
C VAL A 395 -10.45 12.44 -18.92
N SER A 396 -11.45 11.92 -19.62
CA SER A 396 -12.87 12.21 -19.37
C SER A 396 -13.67 10.93 -19.12
N PHE A 397 -14.63 10.99 -18.21
CA PHE A 397 -15.42 9.83 -17.77
C PHE A 397 -16.90 9.96 -18.20
N GLY A 398 -17.50 8.86 -18.67
CA GLY A 398 -18.90 8.81 -19.07
C GLY A 398 -19.27 9.41 -20.44
N LEU A 399 -18.30 9.83 -21.25
CA LEU A 399 -18.58 10.29 -22.63
C LEU A 399 -18.94 9.11 -23.55
N PRO A 400 -19.84 9.31 -24.55
CA PRO A 400 -20.08 8.31 -25.58
C PRO A 400 -18.82 8.10 -26.43
N ALA A 401 -18.68 6.98 -27.13
CA ALA A 401 -17.50 6.72 -27.97
C ALA A 401 -17.38 7.64 -29.19
N PHE A 402 -18.48 8.26 -29.63
CA PHE A 402 -18.53 9.13 -30.82
C PHE A 402 -19.03 10.53 -30.46
N GLY A 403 -18.45 11.55 -31.09
CA GLY A 403 -18.76 12.95 -30.83
C GLY A 403 -17.87 13.56 -29.74
N MET A 404 -17.65 14.87 -29.82
CA MET A 404 -16.80 15.60 -28.87
C MET A 404 -17.42 15.66 -27.46
N GLY A 405 -18.75 15.55 -27.35
CA GLY A 405 -19.46 15.87 -26.11
C GLY A 405 -19.40 17.36 -25.78
N THR A 406 -20.09 17.78 -24.72
CA THR A 406 -20.00 19.15 -24.18
C THR A 406 -19.30 19.17 -22.83
N ALA A 407 -19.64 18.21 -21.97
CA ALA A 407 -19.01 17.96 -20.68
C ALA A 407 -19.09 16.46 -20.36
N ALA A 408 -18.08 15.94 -19.67
CA ALA A 408 -18.07 14.56 -19.18
C ALA A 408 -19.14 14.38 -18.09
N PRO A 409 -20.18 13.54 -18.30
CA PRO A 409 -21.27 13.39 -17.34
C PRO A 409 -20.93 12.45 -16.17
N GLY A 410 -19.78 11.77 -16.21
CA GLY A 410 -19.45 10.70 -15.29
C GLY A 410 -20.04 9.36 -15.69
N ASN A 411 -19.42 8.28 -15.25
CA ASN A 411 -19.95 6.94 -15.38
C ASN A 411 -21.11 6.72 -14.40
N LYS A 412 -21.93 5.69 -14.66
CA LYS A 412 -23.07 5.35 -13.78
C LYS A 412 -22.63 5.07 -12.33
N ALA A 413 -21.45 4.48 -12.17
CA ALA A 413 -20.73 4.37 -10.92
C ALA A 413 -19.28 4.82 -11.19
N PRO A 414 -18.61 5.47 -10.23
CA PRO A 414 -17.24 5.95 -10.42
C PRO A 414 -16.28 4.76 -10.44
N GLU A 415 -16.12 4.13 -11.60
CA GLU A 415 -15.30 2.94 -11.84
C GLU A 415 -14.23 3.19 -12.91
N GLY A 416 -14.23 4.39 -13.50
CA GLY A 416 -13.33 4.79 -14.55
C GLY A 416 -11.91 5.00 -14.05
N GLU A 417 -10.94 4.62 -14.87
CA GLU A 417 -9.52 4.85 -14.61
C GLU A 417 -8.71 4.88 -15.92
N ALA A 418 -7.57 5.55 -15.90
CA ALA A 418 -6.64 5.60 -17.02
C ALA A 418 -5.19 5.59 -16.56
N LEU A 419 -4.32 4.92 -17.31
CA LEU A 419 -2.89 4.83 -17.07
C LEU A 419 -2.14 5.19 -18.36
N ILE A 420 -1.20 6.13 -18.25
CA ILE A 420 -0.41 6.67 -19.36
C ILE A 420 1.07 6.54 -19.00
N VAL A 421 1.84 5.92 -19.89
CA VAL A 421 3.29 5.77 -19.76
C VAL A 421 4.00 6.53 -20.87
N SER A 422 4.91 7.42 -20.53
CA SER A 422 5.77 8.08 -21.52
C SER A 422 6.84 7.12 -22.03
N LEU A 423 6.78 6.72 -23.30
CA LEU A 423 7.80 5.89 -23.98
C LEU A 423 8.94 6.75 -24.57
N GLY A 424 8.62 7.98 -24.95
CA GLY A 424 9.53 9.01 -25.43
C GLY A 424 8.85 10.38 -25.42
N PRO A 425 9.46 11.42 -26.03
CA PRO A 425 8.87 12.77 -26.06
C PRO A 425 7.51 12.85 -26.76
N ASP A 426 7.26 11.97 -27.74
CA ASP A 426 6.06 11.96 -28.57
C ASP A 426 5.40 10.58 -28.64
N GLU A 427 5.84 9.65 -27.80
CA GLU A 427 5.38 8.26 -27.82
C GLU A 427 4.92 7.83 -26.43
N PHE A 428 3.73 7.24 -26.35
CA PHE A 428 3.06 6.89 -25.10
C PHE A 428 2.48 5.48 -25.18
N LEU A 429 2.35 4.83 -24.03
CA LEU A 429 1.51 3.64 -23.85
C LEU A 429 0.29 4.07 -23.03
N VAL A 430 -0.92 3.71 -23.48
CA VAL A 430 -2.18 4.16 -22.89
C VAL A 430 -3.12 2.98 -22.69
N THR A 431 -3.70 2.90 -21.51
CA THR A 431 -4.80 1.98 -21.20
C THR A 431 -5.80 2.69 -20.28
N GLY A 432 -7.01 2.16 -20.20
CA GLY A 432 -8.03 2.68 -19.31
C GLY A 432 -9.28 1.82 -19.34
N ARG A 433 -10.21 2.13 -18.46
CA ARG A 433 -11.53 1.50 -18.34
C ARG A 433 -12.57 2.58 -18.18
N GLN A 434 -13.66 2.49 -18.94
CA GLN A 434 -14.79 3.43 -18.88
C GLN A 434 -14.36 4.91 -18.93
N CYS A 435 -13.43 5.23 -19.84
CA CYS A 435 -12.88 6.57 -19.96
C CYS A 435 -12.55 6.91 -21.41
N ARG A 436 -12.35 8.19 -21.68
CA ARG A 436 -11.77 8.72 -22.91
C ARG A 436 -10.45 9.39 -22.57
N VAL A 437 -9.39 9.09 -23.31
CA VAL A 437 -8.09 9.74 -23.18
C VAL A 437 -7.80 10.55 -24.44
N ASP A 438 -7.49 11.83 -24.28
CA ASP A 438 -7.04 12.69 -25.36
C ASP A 438 -5.73 13.40 -25.01
N PHE A 439 -5.03 13.94 -26.00
CA PHE A 439 -3.74 14.63 -25.87
C PHE A 439 -3.79 16.02 -26.49
N ASN A 440 -3.30 16.99 -25.73
CA ASN A 440 -3.23 18.39 -26.11
C ASN A 440 -1.77 18.86 -26.09
N PRO A 441 -1.30 19.58 -27.12
CA PRO A 441 0.04 20.13 -27.11
C PRO A 441 0.11 21.29 -26.10
N THR A 442 1.23 21.40 -25.40
CA THR A 442 1.46 22.41 -24.36
C THR A 442 2.78 23.15 -24.59
N GLY A 443 3.06 24.15 -23.75
CA GLY A 443 4.29 24.94 -23.83
C GLY A 443 4.41 25.67 -25.17
N THR A 444 5.58 25.56 -25.82
CA THR A 444 5.84 26.21 -27.12
C THR A 444 5.01 25.66 -28.27
N ALA A 445 4.34 24.51 -28.09
CA ALA A 445 3.48 23.90 -29.10
C ALA A 445 1.98 24.17 -28.86
N SER A 446 1.61 24.97 -27.85
CA SER A 446 0.22 25.17 -27.44
C SER A 446 -0.70 25.79 -28.52
N ASN A 447 -0.12 26.39 -29.56
CA ASN A 447 -0.84 26.94 -30.71
C ASN A 447 -0.89 26.00 -31.93
N ARG A 448 -0.34 24.79 -31.82
CA ARG A 448 -0.33 23.77 -32.87
C ARG A 448 -1.46 22.77 -32.69
N HIS A 449 -1.76 22.02 -33.74
CA HIS A 449 -2.76 20.94 -33.66
C HIS A 449 -2.10 19.60 -33.41
N ARG A 450 -2.72 18.76 -32.57
CA ARG A 450 -2.32 17.35 -32.35
C ARG A 450 -2.71 16.49 -33.55
N MET A 451 -1.75 15.78 -34.12
CA MET A 451 -1.94 14.69 -35.06
C MET A 451 -1.65 13.36 -34.40
N TRP A 452 -2.55 12.39 -34.57
CA TRP A 452 -2.26 10.98 -34.34
C TRP A 452 -1.37 10.50 -35.48
N ASP A 453 -0.07 10.31 -35.24
CA ASP A 453 0.84 9.75 -36.25
C ASP A 453 0.56 8.25 -36.41
N ILE A 454 0.49 7.53 -35.28
CA ILE A 454 0.03 6.14 -35.25
C ILE A 454 -0.59 5.80 -33.90
N VAL A 455 -1.65 5.01 -33.91
CA VAL A 455 -2.24 4.39 -32.71
C VAL A 455 -2.31 2.89 -32.94
N GLU A 456 -1.48 2.14 -32.22
CA GLU A 456 -1.40 0.68 -32.33
C GLU A 456 -2.07 0.05 -31.12
N GLU A 457 -3.04 -0.85 -31.33
CA GLU A 457 -3.47 -1.77 -30.28
C GLU A 457 -2.54 -2.99 -30.28
N GLY A 458 -2.14 -3.45 -29.10
CA GLY A 458 -1.23 -4.58 -28.97
C GLY A 458 -1.00 -5.00 -27.53
N SER A 459 -0.01 -5.88 -27.35
CA SER A 459 0.41 -6.37 -26.04
C SER A 459 1.92 -6.57 -25.97
N TYR A 460 2.46 -6.60 -24.76
CA TYR A 460 3.84 -7.02 -24.54
C TYR A 460 3.90 -8.55 -24.46
N GLN A 461 4.85 -9.13 -25.20
CA GLN A 461 5.17 -10.56 -25.18
C GLN A 461 6.68 -10.71 -25.02
N GLY A 462 7.13 -11.23 -23.87
CA GLY A 462 8.57 -11.37 -23.59
C GLY A 462 9.33 -10.03 -23.65
N GLY A 463 8.69 -8.94 -23.22
CA GLY A 463 9.26 -7.59 -23.23
C GLY A 463 9.29 -6.90 -24.60
N GLN A 464 8.67 -7.48 -25.61
CA GLN A 464 8.52 -6.87 -26.93
C GLN A 464 7.07 -6.49 -27.21
N TRP A 465 6.88 -5.29 -27.76
CA TRP A 465 5.58 -4.83 -28.22
C TRP A 465 5.16 -5.60 -29.49
N VAL A 466 4.01 -6.26 -29.43
CA VAL A 466 3.39 -6.96 -30.56
C VAL A 466 2.08 -6.27 -30.91
N ARG A 467 2.06 -5.59 -32.05
CA ARG A 467 0.85 -4.95 -32.59
C ARG A 467 -0.16 -5.99 -33.07
N THR A 468 -1.41 -5.79 -32.68
CA THR A 468 -2.58 -6.53 -33.18
C THR A 468 -3.26 -5.78 -34.33
N ARG A 469 -3.55 -4.49 -34.16
CA ARG A 469 -4.23 -3.66 -35.17
C ARG A 469 -3.90 -2.18 -35.03
N LEU A 470 -4.33 -1.38 -36.00
CA LEU A 470 -4.28 0.08 -35.94
C LEU A 470 -5.66 0.64 -35.60
N TRP A 471 -5.70 1.64 -34.73
CA TRP A 471 -6.87 2.49 -34.54
C TRP A 471 -6.73 3.73 -35.42
N ASN A 472 -7.81 4.09 -36.11
CA ASN A 472 -7.90 5.29 -36.95
C ASN A 472 -9.37 5.63 -37.19
N GLY A 473 -9.67 6.78 -37.81
CA GLY A 473 -11.04 7.25 -38.05
C GLY A 473 -11.81 7.39 -36.75
N ASP A 474 -13.05 6.88 -36.70
CA ASP A 474 -13.95 6.97 -35.55
C ASP A 474 -13.29 6.59 -34.21
N GLN A 475 -12.35 5.63 -34.20
CA GLN A 475 -11.66 5.18 -32.99
C GLN A 475 -10.66 6.21 -32.42
N THR A 476 -10.31 7.24 -33.20
CA THR A 476 -9.33 8.29 -32.83
C THR A 476 -9.86 9.71 -33.00
N ASP A 477 -10.92 9.91 -33.80
CA ASP A 477 -11.48 11.24 -34.12
C ASP A 477 -12.01 11.97 -32.88
N TYR A 478 -12.45 11.21 -31.88
CA TYR A 478 -13.01 11.73 -30.63
C TYR A 478 -12.19 11.30 -29.41
N GLY A 479 -10.87 11.22 -29.56
CA GLY A 479 -9.97 10.68 -28.53
C GLY A 479 -9.98 9.15 -28.49
N LEU A 480 -9.19 8.60 -27.57
CA LEU A 480 -9.05 7.16 -27.35
C LEU A 480 -10.10 6.70 -26.34
N ASN A 481 -11.15 6.04 -26.82
CA ASN A 481 -12.30 5.65 -26.00
C ASN A 481 -12.13 4.20 -25.50
N PHE A 482 -12.07 4.03 -24.18
CA PHE A 482 -11.86 2.74 -23.52
C PHE A 482 -13.15 2.23 -22.87
N GLY A 483 -13.56 1.02 -23.25
CA GLY A 483 -14.71 0.31 -22.70
C GLY A 483 -14.36 -0.50 -21.45
N LYS A 484 -14.68 -1.79 -21.47
CA LYS A 484 -14.38 -2.75 -20.38
C LYS A 484 -13.24 -3.71 -20.75
N GLU A 485 -12.76 -3.65 -21.98
CA GLU A 485 -11.72 -4.50 -22.52
C GLU A 485 -10.36 -4.12 -21.92
N ALA A 486 -9.57 -5.11 -21.51
CA ALA A 486 -8.21 -4.92 -21.04
C ALA A 486 -7.26 -4.83 -22.24
N ILE A 487 -7.09 -3.62 -22.78
CA ILE A 487 -6.25 -3.35 -23.95
C ILE A 487 -5.21 -2.27 -23.69
N TRP A 488 -4.10 -2.33 -24.44
CA TRP A 488 -3.10 -1.28 -24.49
C TRP A 488 -3.04 -0.67 -25.88
N LEU A 489 -2.87 0.65 -25.91
CA LEU A 489 -2.58 1.41 -27.11
C LEU A 489 -1.18 2.00 -27.02
N ARG A 490 -0.33 1.74 -28.02
CA ARG A 490 0.92 2.47 -28.23
C ARG A 490 0.64 3.62 -29.20
N VAL A 491 0.83 4.83 -28.72
CA VAL A 491 0.43 6.08 -29.37
C VAL A 491 1.68 6.85 -29.74
N ARG A 492 1.79 7.29 -31.00
CA ARG A 492 2.74 8.33 -31.41
C ARG A 492 2.00 9.57 -31.86
N LEU A 493 2.45 10.71 -31.37
CA LEU A 493 1.87 12.02 -31.65
C LEU A 493 2.82 12.87 -32.48
N GLN A 494 2.25 13.83 -33.19
CA GLN A 494 2.99 14.91 -33.80
C GLN A 494 2.18 16.20 -33.70
N THR A 495 2.85 17.33 -33.85
CA THR A 495 2.19 18.64 -34.01
C THR A 495 2.40 19.15 -35.42
N PHE A 496 1.37 19.72 -36.05
CA PHE A 496 1.49 20.41 -37.34
C PHE A 496 1.12 21.89 -37.23
#